data_AF-A0A349D4E1-F1
#
_entry.id   AF-A0A349D4E1-F1
#
_cell.length_a   1.000
_cell.length_b   1.000
_cell.length_c   1.000
_cell.angle_alpha   90.00
_cell.angle_beta   90.00
_cell.angle_gamma   90.00
#
_symmetry.space_group_name_H-M   'P 1'
#
loop_
_entity.id
_entity.type
_entity.pdbx_description
1 polymer ?
#
loop_
_entity_poly.entity_id
_entity_poly.type
_entity_poly.pdbx_seq_one_letter_code
_entity_poly.pdbx_strand_id
1 'polypeptide(L)'
;MTYVIGFGIFLLGFFGSLFCLSNVLLPMFYSLPRLREEKKKGSFKGSPSATPLIGFMLLWTGIFVLITFLNVYFLSEYIVPYFLGFALSTAGILKKLYDKSPDLEDDFKDRFKEHWK
;
A
#
# COMPACT_ATOMS: atom_id res chain seq x y z
N MET A 1 5.73 3.89 31.52
CA MET A 1 6.25 4.73 30.42
C MET A 1 6.62 3.89 29.20
N THR A 2 7.40 2.82 29.37
CA THR A 2 7.82 1.89 28.29
C THR A 2 6.66 1.27 27.49
N TYR A 3 5.57 0.85 28.15
CA TYR A 3 4.39 0.31 27.45
C TYR A 3 3.66 1.32 26.58
N VAL A 4 3.62 2.60 27.00
CA VAL A 4 2.98 3.69 26.24
C VAL A 4 3.80 4.00 24.99
N ILE A 5 5.13 4.04 25.13
CA ILE A 5 6.05 4.25 24.01
C ILE A 5 5.98 3.07 23.03
N GLY A 6 6.01 1.84 23.54
CA GLY A 6 5.88 0.63 22.73
C GLY A 6 4.54 0.55 21.98
N PHE A 7 3.44 0.96 22.62
CA PHE A 7 2.14 1.04 21.96
C PHE A 7 2.12 2.14 20.88
N GLY A 8 2.74 3.30 21.13
CA GLY A 8 2.90 4.35 20.11
C GLY A 8 3.67 3.87 18.88
N ILE A 9 4.76 3.13 19.10
CA ILE A 9 5.57 2.55 18.02
C ILE A 9 4.82 1.45 17.27
N PHE A 10 4.03 0.64 17.98
CA PHE A 10 3.10 -0.30 17.35
C PHE A 10 2.12 0.42 16.41
N LEU A 11 1.49 1.52 16.85
CA LEU A 11 0.57 2.29 16.00
C LEU A 11 1.28 2.91 14.80
N LEU A 12 2.49 3.45 14.98
CA LEU A 12 3.30 3.97 13.88
C LEU A 12 3.65 2.87 12.87
N GLY A 13 4.07 1.70 13.36
CA GLY A 13 4.30 0.52 12.54
C GLY A 13 3.02 0.12 11.80
N PHE A 14 1.89 0.01 12.49
CA PHE A 14 0.63 -0.40 11.88
C PHE A 14 0.15 0.60 10.81
N PHE A 15 -0.04 1.87 11.15
CA PHE A 15 -0.60 2.87 10.21
C PHE A 15 0.39 3.25 9.12
N GLY A 16 1.68 3.39 9.44
CA GLY A 16 2.72 3.71 8.46
C GLY A 16 2.84 2.59 7.43
N SER A 17 2.87 1.34 7.88
CA SER A 17 2.90 0.17 7.01
C SER A 17 1.62 0.02 6.21
N LEU A 18 0.45 0.18 6.85
CA LEU A 18 -0.84 0.11 6.17
C LEU A 18 -0.93 1.10 5.03
N PHE A 19 -0.50 2.34 5.26
CA PHE A 19 -0.49 3.36 4.23
C PHE A 19 0.52 3.07 3.11
N CYS A 20 1.77 2.73 3.43
CA CYS A 20 2.79 2.43 2.43
C CYS A 20 2.40 1.20 1.58
N LEU A 21 2.03 0.11 2.24
CA LEU A 21 1.65 -1.13 1.59
C LEU A 21 0.37 -0.97 0.77
N SER A 22 -0.60 -0.15 1.20
CA SER A 22 -1.79 0.10 0.38
C SER A 22 -1.43 0.83 -0.92
N ASN A 23 -0.51 1.79 -0.85
CA ASN A 23 -0.05 2.53 -2.03
C ASN A 23 0.95 1.75 -2.91
N VAL A 24 1.50 0.64 -2.43
CA VAL A 24 2.42 -0.22 -3.19
C VAL A 24 1.74 -1.49 -3.71
N LEU A 25 1.11 -2.25 -2.81
CA LEU A 25 0.52 -3.55 -3.10
C LEU A 25 -0.78 -3.42 -3.92
N LEU A 26 -1.68 -2.48 -3.58
CA LEU A 26 -2.94 -2.36 -4.30
C LEU A 26 -2.71 -2.04 -5.78
N PRO A 27 -1.85 -1.05 -6.14
CA PRO A 27 -1.66 -0.77 -7.54
C PRO A 27 -0.86 -1.88 -8.26
N MET A 28 0.00 -2.62 -7.55
CA MET A 28 0.81 -3.70 -8.12
C MET A 28 -0.01 -4.94 -8.41
N PHE A 29 -0.80 -5.39 -7.44
CA PHE A 29 -1.52 -6.67 -7.50
C PHE A 29 -2.97 -6.54 -7.96
N TYR A 30 -3.55 -5.34 -7.93
CA TYR A 30 -4.93 -5.11 -8.36
C TYR A 30 -5.02 -4.14 -9.53
N SER A 31 -4.59 -2.89 -9.39
CA SER A 31 -4.83 -1.87 -10.43
C SER A 31 -4.10 -2.16 -11.74
N LEU A 32 -2.81 -2.55 -11.72
CA LEU A 32 -2.04 -2.86 -12.92
C LEU A 32 -2.61 -4.02 -13.77
N PRO A 33 -2.91 -5.22 -13.20
CA PRO A 33 -3.52 -6.30 -13.98
C PRO A 33 -4.90 -5.91 -14.48
N ARG A 34 -5.72 -5.24 -13.65
CA ARG A 34 -7.06 -4.77 -14.03
C ARG A 34 -7.02 -3.76 -15.18
N LEU A 35 -6.08 -2.82 -15.15
CA LEU A 35 -5.85 -1.85 -16.22
C LEU A 35 -5.48 -2.54 -17.55
N ARG A 36 -4.67 -3.60 -17.49
CA ARG A 36 -4.33 -4.41 -18.68
C ARG A 36 -5.54 -5.15 -19.24
N GLU A 37 -6.41 -5.68 -18.38
CA GLU A 37 -7.65 -6.34 -18.80
C GLU A 37 -8.60 -5.37 -19.50
N GLU A 38 -8.88 -4.22 -18.89
CA GLU A 38 -9.80 -3.22 -19.44
C GLU A 38 -9.24 -2.55 -20.72
N LYS A 39 -7.91 -2.42 -20.83
CA LYS A 39 -7.27 -2.00 -22.08
C LYS A 39 -7.52 -3.02 -23.20
N LYS A 40 -7.48 -4.33 -22.92
CA LYS A 40 -7.80 -5.37 -23.91
C LYS A 40 -9.27 -5.34 -24.33
N LYS A 41 -10.18 -4.96 -23.43
CA LYS A 41 -11.62 -4.78 -23.73
C LYS A 41 -11.92 -3.50 -24.52
N GLY A 42 -10.96 -2.58 -24.65
CA GLY A 42 -11.15 -1.31 -25.33
C GLY A 42 -11.95 -0.28 -24.54
N SER A 43 -12.20 -0.52 -23.24
CA SER A 43 -12.97 0.35 -22.32
C SER A 43 -12.30 1.70 -22.03
N PHE A 44 -11.00 1.81 -22.30
CA PHE A 44 -10.19 3.00 -22.00
C PHE A 44 -9.92 3.86 -23.24
N LYS A 45 -10.00 5.19 -23.08
CA LYS A 45 -9.62 6.21 -24.06
C LYS A 45 -8.12 6.49 -23.92
N GLY A 46 -7.33 5.98 -24.87
CA GLY A 46 -5.87 6.08 -24.85
C GLY A 46 -5.18 4.97 -24.05
N SER A 47 -3.85 5.00 -23.98
CA SER A 47 -3.08 4.08 -23.13
C SER A 47 -2.78 4.78 -21.80
N PRO A 48 -3.51 4.50 -20.71
CA PRO A 48 -3.13 5.01 -19.40
C PRO A 48 -1.68 4.59 -19.12
N SER A 49 -0.82 5.57 -18.89
CA SER A 49 0.60 5.32 -18.64
C SER A 49 0.74 4.66 -17.28
N ALA A 50 1.44 3.51 -17.23
CA ALA A 50 1.76 2.85 -15.97
C ALA A 50 2.90 3.56 -15.20
N THR A 51 3.59 4.51 -15.84
CA THR A 51 4.73 5.24 -15.27
C THR A 51 4.42 5.96 -13.95
N PRO A 52 3.34 6.74 -13.81
CA PRO A 52 3.00 7.38 -12.53
C PRO A 52 2.73 6.35 -11.42
N LEU A 53 2.12 5.20 -11.72
CA LEU A 53 1.87 4.14 -10.74
C LEU A 53 3.19 3.55 -10.23
N ILE A 54 4.12 3.23 -11.14
CA ILE A 54 5.43 2.67 -10.78
C ILE A 54 6.24 3.70 -9.98
N GLY A 55 6.24 4.97 -10.39
CA GLY A 55 6.90 6.04 -9.66
C GLY A 55 6.36 6.19 -8.23
N PHE A 56 5.04 6.12 -8.06
CA PHE A 56 4.39 6.18 -6.76
C PHE A 56 4.76 4.98 -5.88
N MET A 57 4.80 3.76 -6.45
CA MET A 57 5.24 2.56 -5.72
C MET A 57 6.68 2.70 -5.21
N LEU A 58 7.59 3.17 -6.07
CA LEU A 58 9.00 3.34 -5.71
C LEU A 58 9.18 4.38 -4.61
N LEU A 59 8.45 5.50 -4.69
CA LEU A 59 8.45 6.54 -3.67
C LEU A 59 8.03 5.98 -2.30
N TRP A 60 6.89 5.30 -2.22
CA TRP A 60 6.39 4.73 -0.96
C TRP A 60 7.27 3.59 -0.44
N THR A 61 7.85 2.79 -1.32
CA THR A 61 8.82 1.76 -0.92
C THR A 61 10.05 2.40 -0.29
N GLY A 62 10.59 3.48 -0.87
CA GLY A 62 11.71 4.22 -0.31
C GLY A 62 11.40 4.82 1.06
N ILE A 63 10.23 5.45 1.20
CA ILE A 63 9.76 5.98 2.49
C ILE A 63 9.65 4.87 3.54
N PHE A 64 9.07 3.73 3.17
CA PHE A 64 8.91 2.59 4.07
C PHE A 64 10.26 2.00 4.54
N VAL A 65 11.21 1.85 3.63
CA VAL A 65 12.57 1.38 3.94
C VAL A 65 13.27 2.36 4.89
N LEU A 66 13.15 3.66 4.64
CA LEU A 66 13.74 4.68 5.50
C LEU A 66 13.14 4.66 6.92
N ILE A 67 11.81 4.58 7.03
CA ILE A 67 11.12 4.49 8.34
C ILE A 67 11.56 3.23 9.08
N THR A 68 11.63 2.09 8.39
CA THR A 68 12.07 0.82 8.97
C THR A 68 13.53 0.92 9.45
N PHE A 69 14.41 1.49 8.62
CA PHE A 69 15.81 1.70 8.98
C PHE A 69 15.96 2.56 10.25
N LEU A 70 15.24 3.69 10.31
CA LEU A 70 15.27 4.57 11.49
C LEU A 70 14.74 3.86 12.74
N ASN A 71 13.67 3.07 12.63
CA ASN A 71 13.14 2.30 13.76
C ASN A 71 14.13 1.24 14.26
N VAL A 72 14.78 0.51 13.35
CA VAL A 72 15.76 -0.51 13.74
C VAL A 72 16.99 0.11 14.40
N TYR A 73 17.46 1.26 13.90
CA TYR A 73 18.70 1.88 14.38
C TYR A 73 18.51 2.68 15.69
N PHE A 74 17.42 3.44 15.79
CA PHE A 74 17.19 4.35 16.94
C PHE A 74 16.26 3.79 18.01
N LEU A 75 15.42 2.80 17.68
CA LEU A 75 14.34 2.29 18.54
C LEU A 75 14.36 0.76 18.62
N SER A 76 15.56 0.16 18.66
CA SER A 76 15.75 -1.30 18.64
C SER A 76 15.00 -2.04 19.77
N GLU A 77 14.83 -1.40 20.93
CA GLU A 77 14.06 -1.93 22.07
C GLU A 77 12.57 -2.13 21.75
N TYR A 78 12.05 -1.44 20.73
CA TYR A 78 10.65 -1.47 20.31
C TYR A 78 10.47 -2.11 18.93
N ILE A 79 11.45 -2.88 18.47
CA ILE A 79 11.41 -3.56 17.17
C ILE A 79 10.24 -4.55 17.09
N VAL A 80 9.95 -5.27 18.18
CA VAL A 80 8.86 -6.25 18.24
C VAL A 80 7.49 -5.58 18.02
N PRO A 81 7.07 -4.55 18.79
CA PRO A 81 5.80 -3.89 18.54
C PRO A 81 5.72 -3.26 17.15
N TYR A 82 6.82 -2.69 16.62
CA TYR A 82 6.84 -2.18 15.24
C TYR A 82 6.52 -3.27 14.22
N PHE A 83 7.23 -4.41 14.27
CA PHE A 83 7.01 -5.51 13.33
C PHE A 83 5.67 -6.22 13.53
N LEU A 84 5.12 -6.23 14.75
CA LEU A 84 3.77 -6.73 15.00
C LEU A 84 2.73 -5.87 14.27
N GLY A 85 2.86 -4.54 14.34
CA GLY A 85 2.02 -3.59 13.61
C GLY A 85 2.16 -3.78 12.10
N PHE A 86 3.40 -3.90 11.60
CA PHE A 86 3.67 -4.21 10.20
C PHE A 86 3.00 -5.51 9.75
N ALA A 87 3.15 -6.61 10.49
CA ALA A 87 2.57 -7.90 10.16
C ALA A 87 1.04 -7.85 10.11
N LEU A 88 0.40 -7.19 11.07
CA LEU A 88 -1.06 -7.02 11.09
C LEU A 88 -1.56 -6.18 9.91
N SER A 89 -0.87 -5.07 9.60
CA SER A 89 -1.23 -4.24 8.43
C SER A 89 -1.09 -5.00 7.12
N THR A 90 -0.03 -5.80 6.98
CA THR A 90 0.21 -6.65 5.81
C THR A 90 -0.89 -7.69 5.66
N ALA A 91 -1.23 -8.39 6.74
CA ALA A 91 -2.32 -9.37 6.73
C ALA A 91 -3.66 -8.74 6.35
N GLY A 92 -3.96 -7.54 6.86
CA GLY A 92 -5.17 -6.79 6.51
C GLY A 92 -5.24 -6.45 5.02
N ILE A 93 -4.14 -5.98 4.43
CA ILE A 93 -4.09 -5.64 3.00
C ILE A 93 -4.15 -6.88 2.12
N LEU A 94 -3.44 -7.96 2.48
CA LEU A 94 -3.49 -9.23 1.75
C LEU A 94 -4.91 -9.81 1.78
N LYS A 95 -5.59 -9.76 2.92
CA LYS A 95 -7.00 -10.15 3.04
C LYS A 95 -7.87 -9.30 2.11
N LYS A 96 -7.72 -7.98 2.14
CA LYS A 96 -8.47 -7.06 1.27
C LYS A 96 -8.28 -7.37 -0.23
N LEU A 97 -7.03 -7.67 -0.63
CA LEU A 97 -6.68 -8.09 -1.98
C LEU A 97 -7.30 -9.44 -2.36
N TYR A 98 -7.25 -10.41 -1.46
CA TYR A 98 -7.81 -11.74 -1.66
C TYR A 98 -9.34 -11.71 -1.81
N ASP A 99 -10.01 -10.98 -0.91
CA ASP A 99 -11.47 -10.84 -0.90
C ASP A 99 -11.98 -10.00 -2.08
N LYS A 100 -11.10 -9.36 -2.87
CA LYS A 100 -11.43 -8.40 -3.94
C LYS A 100 -12.53 -7.44 -3.47
N SER A 101 -12.31 -6.86 -2.30
CA SER A 101 -13.29 -6.03 -1.62
C SER A 101 -13.84 -4.95 -2.58
N PRO A 102 -15.17 -4.70 -2.59
CA PRO A 102 -15.81 -3.84 -3.59
C PRO A 102 -15.25 -2.42 -3.63
N ASP A 103 -14.73 -1.94 -2.49
CA ASP A 103 -14.03 -0.66 -2.40
C ASP A 103 -12.76 -0.59 -3.27
N LEU A 104 -12.09 -1.71 -3.58
CA LEU A 104 -10.97 -1.73 -4.52
C LEU A 104 -11.41 -1.40 -5.95
N GLU A 105 -12.59 -1.88 -6.36
CA GLU A 105 -13.13 -1.59 -7.68
C GLU A 105 -13.59 -0.14 -7.75
N ASP A 106 -14.17 0.40 -6.67
CA ASP A 106 -14.54 1.80 -6.58
C ASP A 106 -13.31 2.71 -6.60
N ASP A 107 -12.27 2.41 -5.82
CA ASP A 107 -10.98 3.13 -5.83
C ASP A 107 -10.32 3.10 -7.21
N PHE A 108 -10.40 1.96 -7.90
CA PHE A 108 -9.87 1.84 -9.26
C PHE A 108 -10.67 2.70 -10.24
N LYS A 109 -11.99 2.62 -10.22
CA LYS A 109 -12.86 3.42 -11.11
C LYS A 109 -12.68 4.90 -10.87
N ASP A 110 -12.59 5.33 -9.61
CA ASP A 110 -12.40 6.75 -9.28
C ASP A 110 -11.04 7.24 -9.79
N ARG A 111 -9.97 6.48 -9.52
CA ARG A 111 -8.60 6.82 -9.97
C ARG A 111 -8.43 6.87 -11.48
N PHE A 112 -9.17 6.03 -12.23
CA PHE A 112 -9.06 5.97 -13.70
C PHE A 112 -10.27 6.55 -14.43
N LYS A 113 -11.19 7.22 -13.73
CA LYS A 113 -12.45 7.76 -14.27
C LYS A 113 -12.24 8.63 -15.51
N GLU A 114 -11.20 9.47 -15.49
CA GLU A 114 -10.85 10.39 -16.58
C GLU A 114 -10.40 9.68 -17.87
N HIS A 115 -10.01 8.41 -17.77
CA HIS A 115 -9.57 7.61 -18.90
C HIS A 115 -10.69 6.71 -19.45
N TRP A 116 -11.83 6.64 -18.77
CA TRP A 116 -12.96 5.80 -19.19
C TRP A 116 -13.63 6.37 -20.45
N LYS A 117 -14.03 5.49 -21.38
CA LYS A 117 -14.82 5.88 -22.58
C LYS A 117 -16.29 6.08 -22.27
#